data_AF-A0A562JR94-F1
#
_entry.id   AF-A0A562JR94-F1
#
_cell.length_a   1.000
_cell.length_b   1.000
_cell.length_c   1.000
_cell.angle_alpha   90.00
_cell.angle_beta   90.00
_cell.angle_gamma   90.00
#
_symmetry.space_group_name_H-M   'P 1'
#
loop_
_entity.id
_entity.type
_entity.pdbx_description
1 polymer ?
#
loop_
_entity_poly.entity_id
_entity_poly.type
_entity_poly.pdbx_seq_one_letter_code
_entity_poly.pdbx_strand_id
1 'polypeptide(L)'
;MLYKISEWNTAKVRPDYHISVESMFYSVPYEYINRQMDVKLSDDMVAVYFNISTVREPVREHMPDNHKQFLDQTPEVAVGWAESIGSSTLKVVQYLLDSYQSEKQALQSIFFPEEDGTSLYQTRNRIGM
;
A
#
# COMPACT_ATOMS: atom_id res chain seq x y z
N MET A 1 -31.77 -6.88 -16.48
CA MET A 1 -30.40 -6.59 -15.99
C MET A 1 -30.14 -5.13 -16.32
N LEU A 2 -29.97 -4.27 -15.32
CA LEU A 2 -29.67 -2.85 -15.56
C LEU A 2 -28.23 -2.74 -16.08
N TYR A 3 -28.06 -2.14 -17.25
CA TYR A 3 -26.76 -1.76 -17.76
C TYR A 3 -26.32 -0.49 -17.03
N LYS A 4 -25.11 -0.49 -16.45
CA LYS A 4 -24.52 0.69 -15.83
C LYS A 4 -23.43 1.21 -16.75
N ILE A 5 -23.60 2.44 -17.21
CA ILE A 5 -22.59 3.12 -18.03
C ILE A 5 -21.43 3.49 -17.10
N SER A 6 -20.21 3.28 -17.56
CA SER A 6 -19.02 3.73 -16.86
C SER A 6 -18.09 4.43 -17.84
N GLU A 7 -17.56 5.57 -17.42
CA GLU A 7 -16.64 6.37 -18.21
C GLU A 7 -15.21 6.18 -17.72
N TRP A 8 -14.26 6.22 -18.65
CA TRP A 8 -12.84 6.16 -18.34
C TRP A 8 -12.21 7.51 -18.60
N ASN A 9 -11.48 8.00 -17.60
CA ASN A 9 -10.72 9.23 -17.64
C ASN A 9 -9.29 8.97 -17.18
N THR A 10 -8.40 9.91 -17.44
CA THR A 10 -7.02 9.87 -16.94
C THR A 10 -6.77 11.09 -16.07
N ALA A 11 -6.24 10.88 -14.86
CA ALA A 11 -5.93 11.95 -13.91
C ALA A 11 -4.48 11.85 -13.45
N LYS A 12 -3.80 13.00 -13.34
CA LYS A 12 -2.44 13.06 -12.77
C LYS A 12 -2.54 13.33 -11.27
N VAL A 13 -1.78 12.55 -10.50
CA VAL A 13 -1.67 12.76 -9.05
C VAL A 13 -0.85 14.03 -8.80
N ARG A 14 -1.47 14.97 -8.08
CA ARG A 14 -0.83 16.22 -7.67
C ARG A 14 0.19 15.98 -6.55
N PRO A 15 1.13 16.91 -6.31
CA PRO A 15 2.11 16.80 -5.23
C PRO A 15 1.50 16.68 -3.83
N ASP A 16 0.28 17.16 -3.65
CA ASP A 16 -0.52 17.03 -2.43
C ASP A 16 -1.29 15.70 -2.37
N TYR A 17 -0.85 14.64 -3.07
CA TYR A 17 -1.42 13.28 -3.10
C TYR A 17 -2.91 13.18 -3.52
N HIS A 18 -3.47 14.21 -4.15
CA HIS A 18 -4.85 14.19 -4.65
C HIS A 18 -4.92 14.09 -6.18
N ILE A 19 -5.96 13.41 -6.67
CA ILE A 19 -6.43 13.51 -8.06
C ILE A 19 -7.70 14.33 -8.12
N SER A 20 -7.91 15.07 -9.21
CA SER A 20 -9.12 15.83 -9.47
C SER A 20 -10.00 15.08 -10.46
N VAL A 21 -11.24 14.78 -10.08
CA VAL A 21 -12.22 14.07 -10.90
C VAL A 21 -13.58 14.74 -10.70
N GLU A 22 -14.23 15.18 -11.79
CA GLU A 22 -15.53 15.87 -11.76
C GLU A 22 -15.65 16.97 -10.69
N SER A 23 -14.61 17.81 -10.55
CA SER A 23 -14.53 18.88 -9.55
C SER A 23 -14.41 18.43 -8.08
N MET A 24 -14.20 17.13 -7.83
CA MET A 24 -13.90 16.56 -6.52
C MET A 24 -12.44 16.10 -6.43
N PHE A 25 -11.89 16.10 -5.21
CA PHE A 25 -10.54 15.62 -4.95
C PHE A 25 -10.58 14.27 -4.22
N TYR A 26 -9.80 13.32 -4.71
CA TYR A 26 -9.65 12.00 -4.11
C TYR A 26 -8.20 11.77 -3.72
N SER A 27 -7.97 11.34 -2.48
CA SER A 27 -6.63 11.00 -2.01
C SER A 27 -6.18 9.67 -2.60
N VAL A 28 -4.91 9.56 -2.94
CA VAL A 28 -4.27 8.31 -3.37
C VAL A 28 -3.02 8.05 -2.51
N PRO A 29 -2.53 6.80 -2.43
CA PRO A 29 -1.27 6.52 -1.76
C PRO A 29 -0.12 7.42 -2.23
N TYR A 30 0.71 7.87 -1.29
CA TYR A 30 1.79 8.84 -1.52
C TYR A 30 2.79 8.40 -2.60
N GLU A 31 3.02 7.09 -2.70
CA GLU A 31 3.85 6.42 -3.72
C GLU A 31 3.45 6.73 -5.18
N TYR A 32 2.25 7.27 -5.38
CA TYR A 32 1.72 7.61 -6.69
C TYR A 32 1.84 9.09 -7.07
N ILE A 33 2.46 9.93 -6.24
CA ILE A 33 2.69 11.34 -6.58
C ILE A 33 3.37 11.47 -7.96
N ASN A 34 2.88 12.44 -8.75
CA ASN A 34 3.32 12.69 -10.12
C ASN A 34 3.09 11.54 -11.12
N ARG A 35 2.44 10.44 -10.73
CA ARG A 35 2.02 9.37 -11.64
C ARG A 35 0.73 9.75 -12.36
N GLN A 36 0.56 9.15 -13.53
CA GLN A 36 -0.68 9.23 -14.30
C GLN A 36 -1.50 7.98 -14.00
N MET A 37 -2.78 8.20 -13.67
CA MET A 37 -3.72 7.19 -13.21
C MET A 37 -4.92 7.15 -14.11
N ASP A 38 -5.48 5.96 -14.30
CA ASP A 38 -6.76 5.79 -14.96
C ASP A 38 -7.87 5.80 -13.91
N VAL A 39 -8.97 6.49 -14.23
CA VAL A 39 -10.11 6.67 -13.35
C VAL A 39 -11.33 6.14 -14.06
N LYS A 40 -12.00 5.16 -13.45
CA LYS A 40 -13.30 4.68 -13.89
C LYS A 40 -14.38 5.36 -13.05
N LEU A 41 -15.28 6.05 -13.73
CA LEU A 41 -16.44 6.71 -13.16
C LEU A 41 -17.68 5.85 -13.40
N SER A 42 -18.55 5.80 -12.41
CA SER A 42 -19.89 5.22 -12.48
C SER A 42 -20.81 6.05 -11.58
N ASP A 43 -22.13 5.93 -11.75
CA ASP A 43 -23.11 6.79 -11.07
C ASP A 43 -22.95 6.92 -9.53
N ASP A 44 -22.32 5.94 -8.88
CA ASP A 44 -22.12 5.89 -7.43
C ASP A 44 -20.67 5.59 -7.01
N MET A 45 -19.73 5.50 -7.96
CA MET A 45 -18.38 5.01 -7.67
C MET A 45 -17.32 5.71 -8.50
N VAL A 46 -16.23 6.05 -7.83
CA VAL A 46 -14.95 6.44 -8.44
C VAL A 46 -13.93 5.37 -8.13
N ALA A 47 -13.37 4.74 -9.15
CA ALA A 47 -12.31 3.76 -9.01
C ALA A 47 -11.03 4.27 -9.70
N VAL A 48 -9.90 4.20 -9.00
CA VAL A 48 -8.60 4.68 -9.47
C VAL A 48 -7.69 3.48 -9.71
N TYR A 49 -7.07 3.43 -10.88
CA TYR A 49 -6.23 2.34 -11.33
C TYR A 49 -4.85 2.86 -11.73
N PHE A 50 -3.82 2.10 -11.33
CA PHE A 50 -2.46 2.31 -11.79
C PHE A 50 -2.04 1.11 -12.63
N ASN A 51 -1.62 1.35 -13.88
CA ASN A 51 -1.09 0.31 -14.77
C ASN A 51 -2.08 -0.85 -15.00
N ILE A 52 -3.26 -0.55 -15.54
CA ILE A 52 -4.24 -1.58 -15.90
C ILE A 52 -3.71 -2.38 -17.10
N SER A 53 -3.20 -3.58 -16.85
CA SER A 53 -2.98 -4.57 -17.90
C SER A 53 -4.33 -5.25 -18.22
N THR A 54 -4.82 -5.05 -19.44
CA THR A 54 -6.05 -5.74 -19.88
C THR A 54 -5.72 -7.20 -20.18
N VAL A 55 -6.25 -8.13 -19.39
CA VAL A 55 -6.27 -9.56 -19.74
C VAL A 55 -7.68 -9.89 -20.24
N ARG A 56 -7.83 -10.14 -21.55
CA ARG A 56 -9.07 -10.69 -22.12
C ARG A 56 -8.93 -12.20 -22.30
N GLU A 57 -9.10 -13.00 -21.24
CA GLU A 57 -9.40 -14.43 -21.38
C GLU A 57 -10.32 -14.91 -20.24
N PRO A 58 -11.29 -15.80 -20.51
CA PRO A 58 -12.06 -16.45 -19.46
C PRO A 58 -11.20 -17.58 -18.89
N VAL A 59 -11.00 -17.61 -17.58
CA VAL A 59 -10.74 -18.79 -16.72
C VAL A 59 -9.96 -18.33 -15.47
N ARG A 60 -10.29 -19.02 -14.39
CA ARG A 60 -9.74 -18.96 -13.04
C ARG A 60 -8.21 -18.82 -13.00
N GLU A 61 -7.76 -18.25 -11.88
CA GLU A 61 -6.35 -18.11 -11.46
C GLU A 61 -5.57 -17.03 -12.20
N HIS A 62 -5.37 -15.89 -11.53
CA HIS A 62 -4.08 -15.19 -11.45
C HIS A 62 -4.25 -13.91 -10.60
N MET A 63 -4.11 -14.08 -9.28
CA MET A 63 -3.69 -12.96 -8.42
C MET A 63 -2.29 -12.53 -8.87
N PRO A 64 -2.03 -11.24 -9.14
CA PRO A 64 -0.66 -10.79 -9.36
C PRO A 64 0.13 -10.94 -8.05
N ASP A 65 1.29 -11.59 -8.11
CA ASP A 65 2.20 -11.80 -6.97
C ASP A 65 2.78 -10.50 -6.37
N ASN A 66 2.33 -9.33 -6.81
CA ASN A 66 2.79 -8.02 -6.33
C ASN A 66 1.83 -7.29 -5.39
N HIS A 67 0.85 -8.00 -4.82
CA HIS A 67 0.07 -7.52 -3.67
C HIS A 67 0.45 -8.17 -2.33
N LYS A 68 1.56 -8.91 -2.27
CA LYS A 68 2.05 -9.53 -1.03
C LYS A 68 2.91 -8.62 -0.15
N GLN A 69 3.33 -7.44 -0.63
CA GLN A 69 4.27 -6.59 0.12
C GLN A 69 3.64 -5.75 1.25
N PHE A 70 2.30 -5.72 1.36
CA PHE A 70 1.59 -5.05 2.45
C PHE A 70 0.85 -6.01 3.39
N LEU A 71 0.85 -7.32 3.10
CA LEU A 71 0.15 -8.33 3.90
C LEU A 71 0.99 -8.84 5.09
N ASP A 72 2.28 -8.53 5.13
CA ASP A 72 3.22 -9.10 6.11
C ASP A 72 3.46 -8.17 7.32
N GLN A 73 2.74 -7.06 7.47
CA GLN A 73 2.93 -6.15 8.61
C GLN A 73 2.05 -6.57 9.79
N THR A 74 2.25 -7.78 10.30
CA THR A 74 1.61 -8.24 11.55
C THR A 74 2.59 -8.19 12.72
N PRO A 75 2.11 -8.15 13.97
CA PRO A 75 2.98 -8.22 15.16
C PRO A 75 3.89 -9.45 15.15
N GLU A 76 3.42 -10.59 14.65
CA GLU A 76 4.20 -11.83 14.57
C GLU A 76 5.38 -11.71 13.61
N VAL A 77 5.18 -11.05 12.47
CA VAL A 77 6.26 -10.79 11.50
C VAL A 77 7.26 -9.78 12.06
N ALA A 78 6.79 -8.76 12.80
CA ALA A 78 7.67 -7.81 13.47
C ALA A 78 8.57 -8.50 14.51
N VAL A 79 8.00 -9.41 15.30
CA VAL A 79 8.75 -10.20 16.29
C VAL A 79 9.76 -11.12 15.61
N GLY A 80 9.35 -11.90 14.61
CA GLY A 80 10.26 -12.80 13.87
C GLY A 80 11.38 -12.06 13.14
N TRP A 81 11.10 -10.87 12.60
CA TRP A 81 12.13 -9.98 12.05
C TRP A 81 13.11 -9.52 13.13
N ALA A 82 12.62 -9.10 14.28
CA ALA A 82 13.46 -8.63 15.38
C ALA A 82 14.38 -9.74 15.93
N GLU A 83 13.88 -10.96 16.03
CA GLU A 83 14.66 -12.15 16.39
C GLU A 83 15.80 -12.40 15.39
N SER A 84 15.55 -12.21 14.09
CA SER A 84 16.56 -12.37 13.03
C SER A 84 17.68 -11.31 13.05
N ILE A 85 17.50 -10.23 13.82
CA ILE A 85 18.52 -9.19 14.05
C ILE A 85 19.25 -9.46 15.36
N GLY A 86 18.52 -9.75 16.43
CA GLY A 86 19.09 -10.15 17.71
C GLY A 86 18.22 -9.79 18.91
N SER A 87 18.61 -10.30 20.08
CA SER A 87 17.85 -10.19 21.33
C SER A 87 17.64 -8.76 21.82
N SER A 88 18.55 -7.83 21.51
CA SER A 88 18.39 -6.41 21.82
C SER A 88 17.27 -5.77 21.01
N THR A 89 17.17 -6.10 19.72
CA THR A 89 16.14 -5.58 18.82
C THR A 89 14.77 -6.15 19.16
N LEU A 90 14.71 -7.44 19.52
CA LEU A 90 13.49 -8.09 20.00
C LEU A 90 12.87 -7.38 21.19
N LYS A 91 13.68 -7.00 22.19
CA LYS A 91 13.19 -6.29 23.38
C LYS A 91 12.59 -4.94 23.05
N VAL A 92 13.17 -4.21 22.09
CA VAL A 92 12.67 -2.91 21.64
C VAL A 92 11.34 -3.09 20.90
N VAL A 93 11.26 -4.07 19.99
CA VAL A 93 10.02 -4.34 19.24
C VAL A 93 8.88 -4.75 20.17
N GLN A 94 9.13 -5.63 21.14
CA GLN A 94 8.12 -6.02 22.12
C GLN A 94 7.65 -4.83 22.97
N TYR A 95 8.58 -3.99 23.43
CA TYR A 95 8.24 -2.76 24.16
C TYR A 95 7.38 -1.80 23.34
N LEU A 96 7.65 -1.66 22.04
CA LEU A 96 6.83 -0.82 21.16
C LEU A 96 5.42 -1.42 21.00
N LEU A 97 5.31 -2.72 20.71
CA LEU A 97 4.01 -3.40 20.62
C LEU A 97 3.17 -3.25 21.91
N ASP A 98 3.81 -3.28 23.09
CA ASP A 98 3.11 -3.18 24.38
C ASP A 98 2.78 -1.73 24.78
N SER A 99 3.51 -0.74 24.26
CA SER A 99 3.37 0.67 24.67
C SER A 99 2.39 1.49 23.82
N TYR A 100 2.14 1.09 22.58
CA TYR A 100 1.18 1.79 21.72
C TYR A 100 -0.25 1.30 21.93
N GLN A 101 -1.21 2.23 21.99
CA GLN A 101 -2.63 1.93 22.15
C GLN A 101 -3.27 1.32 20.87
N SER A 102 -2.60 1.45 19.73
CA SER A 102 -3.04 0.96 18.43
C SER A 102 -1.94 0.14 17.77
N GLU A 103 -2.28 -1.09 17.38
CA GLU A 103 -1.37 -2.00 16.65
C GLU A 103 -0.80 -1.34 15.39
N LYS A 104 -1.63 -0.58 14.67
CA LYS A 104 -1.20 0.16 13.48
C LYS A 104 -0.10 1.17 13.80
N GLN A 105 -0.18 1.85 14.95
CA GLN A 105 0.86 2.83 15.34
C GLN A 105 2.16 2.13 15.75
N ALA A 106 2.06 1.01 16.46
CA ALA A 106 3.23 0.20 16.82
C ALA A 106 3.97 -0.29 15.57
N LEU A 107 3.24 -0.91 14.64
CA LEU A 107 3.80 -1.46 13.41
C LEU A 107 4.41 -0.36 12.52
N GLN A 108 3.80 0.82 12.46
CA GLN A 108 4.38 1.97 11.76
C GLN A 108 5.71 2.40 12.38
N SER A 109 5.80 2.51 13.71
CA SER A 109 7.06 2.86 14.39
C SER A 109 8.15 1.79 14.20
N ILE A 110 7.78 0.51 14.19
CA ILE A 110 8.71 -0.61 14.03
C ILE A 110 9.26 -0.69 12.60
N PHE A 111 8.38 -0.63 11.59
CA PHE A 111 8.76 -0.82 10.20
C PHE A 111 9.22 0.48 9.52
N PHE A 112 8.81 1.64 10.03
CA PHE A 112 9.06 2.97 9.46
C PHE A 112 9.45 4.01 10.53
N PRO A 113 10.64 3.89 11.14
CA PRO A 113 11.09 4.77 12.22
C PRO A 113 11.58 6.18 11.78
N GLU A 114 10.97 6.83 10.76
CA GLU A 114 11.22 8.22 10.23
C GLU A 114 12.25 8.37 9.06
N GLU A 115 12.36 9.48 8.29
CA GLU A 115 11.38 10.40 7.64
C GLU A 115 11.16 10.00 6.15
N ASP A 116 11.94 9.05 5.63
CA ASP A 116 12.09 8.81 4.19
C ASP A 116 11.07 7.80 3.63
N GLY A 117 10.08 7.40 4.45
CA GLY A 117 9.04 6.44 4.10
C GLY A 117 9.55 5.02 3.76
N THR A 118 10.82 4.72 4.02
CA THR A 118 11.46 3.47 3.60
C THR A 118 11.38 2.40 4.70
N SER A 119 10.81 1.24 4.36
CA SER A 119 10.69 0.13 5.31
C SER A 119 12.04 -0.56 5.54
N LEU A 120 12.47 -0.67 6.81
CA LEU A 120 13.69 -1.40 7.17
C LEU A 120 13.61 -2.90 6.82
N TYR A 121 12.41 -3.47 6.89
CA TYR A 121 12.14 -4.86 6.50
C TYR A 121 12.34 -5.08 5.00
N GLN A 122 11.81 -4.16 4.17
CA GLN A 122 11.92 -4.27 2.71
C GLN A 122 13.34 -3.99 2.21
N THR A 123 14.07 -3.08 2.84
CA THR A 123 15.47 -2.81 2.49
C THR A 123 16.32 -4.07 2.67
N ARG A 124 16.18 -4.79 3.79
CA ARG A 124 16.93 -6.04 4.03
C ARG A 124 16.60 -7.13 3.00
N ASN A 125 15.34 -7.30 2.64
CA ASN A 125 14.94 -8.28 1.60
C ASN A 125 15.43 -7.91 0.20
N ARG A 126 15.92 -6.69 -0.02
CA ARG A 126 16.48 -6.21 -1.29
C ARG A 126 17.99 -6.41 -1.44
N ILE A 127 18.72 -6.44 -0.33
CA ILE A 127 20.19 -6.64 -0.28
C ILE A 127 20.60 -8.12 -0.13
N GLY A 128 19.63 -9.04 -0.18
CA GLY A 128 19.85 -10.49 -0.22
C GLY A 128 20.07 -11.04 -1.63
N MET A 129 21.06 -10.49 -2.36
CA MET A 129 21.69 -11.11 -3.54
C MET A 129 23.21 -11.04 -3.40
#